data_AF-A0A1Z5JVH7-F1
#
_entry.id   AF-A0A1Z5JVH7-F1
#
_cell.length_a   1.000
_cell.length_b   1.000
_cell.length_c   1.000
_cell.angle_alpha   90.00
_cell.angle_beta   90.00
_cell.angle_gamma   90.00
#
_symmetry.space_group_name_H-M   'P 1'
#
loop_
_entity.id
_entity.type
_entity.pdbx_description
1 polymer ?
#
loop_
_entity_poly.entity_id
_entity_poly.type
_entity_poly.pdbx_seq_one_letter_code
_entity_poly.pdbx_strand_id
1 'polypeptide(L)'
;MCPPELKQRHIAKTMTSQNHESANPFPSSSSTTTTTPLTTTASRPRKTLQDRKRIPFSIYLTVIVCFLLQFAAGVWNASTLSLWKGSMCTAWETFLHHVYYLGQPPSSTTTPSTQREYAQTVVLAFLTLSVAYVFFLAPLKAGLWTGQRAKRHFVHRYGGLTYMLQYAAAWLEFGSKYNPSSNITHFISINGLVQGISAFVSFKVLPELEDAGYISDKAVLSRNFVHENIFFTLMVYFGSIYYQPSYRAQLQSSTLGRVLEALFVFWPYVLIRIWFPITRFRNAGTTHNGRTKLNQTFYEISTVLIKIFFLWAKYFLGFYINFLVYLDLLSPQQWQFVHGLYLLNAGTVSLAVFLHTMRFKKVLPPKVTMSIYLLQIYLTFVAIPMAYPIFVEHLPLCGLTLAGLLCNMTRSRAVHAMWCGATMLLLCRRDYSQYLGQPIEW
;
A
#
# COMPACT_ATOMS: atom_id res chain seq x y z
N MET A 1 31.75 -57.22 9.70
CA MET A 1 30.59 -58.05 9.30
C MET A 1 29.37 -57.57 10.07
N CYS A 2 28.23 -57.44 9.39
CA CYS A 2 26.91 -56.96 9.82
C CYS A 2 26.74 -55.46 10.20
N PRO A 3 25.74 -54.76 9.61
CA PRO A 3 25.53 -53.32 9.75
C PRO A 3 24.54 -52.96 10.89
N PRO A 4 24.56 -51.71 11.38
CA PRO A 4 23.58 -51.22 12.34
C PRO A 4 22.28 -50.75 11.67
N GLU A 5 21.18 -51.04 12.37
CA GLU A 5 19.79 -50.95 11.97
C GLU A 5 19.25 -49.53 11.71
N LEU A 6 18.36 -49.47 10.71
CA LEU A 6 17.48 -48.36 10.38
C LEU A 6 16.41 -48.12 11.48
N LYS A 7 16.47 -46.97 12.15
CA LYS A 7 15.32 -46.40 12.88
C LYS A 7 14.50 -45.49 11.96
N GLN A 8 13.51 -46.06 11.27
CA GLN A 8 12.38 -45.31 10.71
C GLN A 8 11.27 -45.18 11.76
N ARG A 9 11.03 -43.98 12.29
CA ARG A 9 9.83 -43.65 13.07
C ARG A 9 8.76 -43.06 12.15
N HIS A 10 7.75 -43.87 11.85
CA HIS A 10 6.44 -43.42 11.42
C HIS A 10 5.72 -42.73 12.58
N ILE A 11 5.23 -41.50 12.37
CA ILE A 11 4.18 -40.90 13.20
C ILE A 11 2.94 -40.80 12.32
N ALA A 12 2.09 -41.82 12.41
CA ALA A 12 0.70 -41.75 12.01
C ALA A 12 -0.08 -41.17 13.20
N LYS A 13 -0.63 -39.95 13.05
CA LYS A 13 -1.60 -39.40 14.01
C LYS A 13 -3.01 -39.73 13.52
N THR A 14 -3.57 -40.74 14.16
CA THR A 14 -5.00 -41.06 14.21
C THR A 14 -5.74 -39.90 14.88
N MET A 15 -6.65 -39.25 14.16
CA MET A 15 -7.69 -38.40 14.75
C MET A 15 -8.99 -39.19 14.77
N THR A 16 -9.26 -39.82 15.91
CA THR A 16 -10.57 -40.36 16.26
C THR A 16 -11.48 -39.21 16.67
N SER A 17 -12.59 -39.09 15.95
CA SER A 17 -13.74 -38.27 16.32
C SER A 17 -14.54 -39.04 17.37
N GLN A 18 -14.86 -38.40 18.50
CA GLN A 18 -15.92 -38.85 19.40
C GLN A 18 -16.98 -37.75 19.43
N ASN A 19 -18.08 -38.03 18.73
CA ASN A 19 -19.35 -37.31 18.87
C ASN A 19 -20.06 -37.91 20.10
N HIS A 20 -20.43 -37.06 21.04
CA HIS A 20 -21.45 -37.39 22.04
C HIS A 20 -22.79 -36.83 21.55
N GLU A 21 -23.70 -37.75 21.24
CA GLU A 21 -25.12 -37.51 21.04
C GLU A 21 -25.78 -37.24 22.39
N SER A 22 -26.59 -36.19 22.48
CA SER A 22 -27.63 -36.05 23.50
C SER A 22 -28.98 -35.83 22.81
N ALA A 23 -29.87 -36.77 23.09
CA ALA A 23 -31.21 -36.86 22.55
C ALA A 23 -32.14 -35.82 23.18
N ASN A 24 -33.00 -35.22 22.36
CA ASN A 24 -34.24 -34.57 22.79
C ASN A 24 -35.34 -34.89 21.77
N PRO A 25 -36.49 -35.46 22.16
CA PRO A 25 -37.60 -35.71 21.27
C PRO A 25 -38.61 -34.55 21.35
N PHE A 26 -38.91 -33.89 20.23
CA PHE A 26 -40.15 -33.12 20.05
C PHE A 26 -40.63 -33.21 18.60
N PRO A 27 -41.94 -33.10 18.34
CA PRO A 27 -42.60 -33.73 17.21
C PRO A 27 -42.55 -32.92 15.92
N SER A 28 -42.65 -33.68 14.84
CA SER A 28 -42.70 -33.32 13.44
C SER A 28 -43.79 -32.29 13.11
N SER A 29 -43.36 -31.13 12.60
CA SER A 29 -44.15 -30.33 11.66
C SER A 29 -43.52 -30.44 10.28
N SER A 30 -44.27 -31.07 9.37
CA SER A 30 -43.91 -31.31 7.98
C SER A 30 -43.84 -29.99 7.21
N SER A 31 -42.63 -29.48 7.00
CA SER A 31 -42.36 -28.46 5.98
C SER A 31 -41.60 -29.12 4.84
N THR A 32 -42.25 -29.17 3.68
CA THR A 32 -41.73 -29.70 2.42
C THR A 32 -40.60 -28.77 1.94
N THR A 33 -39.39 -28.99 2.47
CA THR A 33 -38.22 -28.24 2.09
C THR A 33 -37.69 -28.83 0.79
N THR A 34 -38.00 -28.17 -0.32
CA THR A 34 -37.47 -28.48 -1.66
C THR A 34 -35.95 -28.41 -1.60
N THR A 35 -35.30 -29.57 -1.45
CA THR A 35 -33.86 -29.73 -1.45
C THR A 35 -33.37 -29.48 -2.86
N THR A 36 -33.02 -28.24 -3.16
CA THR A 36 -32.30 -27.91 -4.41
C THR A 36 -30.96 -28.63 -4.33
N PRO A 37 -30.62 -29.52 -5.27
CA PRO A 37 -29.37 -30.27 -5.23
C PRO A 37 -28.21 -29.28 -5.18
N LEU A 38 -27.42 -29.37 -4.11
CA LEU A 38 -26.24 -28.55 -3.88
C LEU A 38 -25.33 -28.72 -5.11
N THR A 39 -25.39 -27.75 -6.03
CA THR A 39 -24.65 -27.81 -7.27
C THR A 39 -23.18 -27.69 -6.87
N THR A 40 -22.49 -28.83 -6.81
CA THR A 40 -21.06 -28.91 -6.55
C THR A 40 -20.38 -28.09 -7.63
N THR A 41 -19.99 -26.88 -7.26
CA THR A 41 -19.31 -25.94 -8.15
C THR A 41 -18.07 -26.64 -8.65
N ALA A 42 -18.08 -27.02 -9.94
CA ALA A 42 -17.01 -27.76 -10.57
C ALA A 42 -15.68 -27.08 -10.23
N SER A 43 -14.84 -27.76 -9.45
CA SER A 43 -13.62 -27.16 -8.94
C SER A 43 -12.74 -26.85 -10.14
N ARG A 44 -12.47 -25.57 -10.42
CA ARG A 44 -11.54 -25.19 -11.48
C ARG A 44 -10.24 -25.99 -11.31
N PRO A 45 -9.75 -26.67 -12.36
CA PRO A 45 -8.55 -27.48 -12.26
C PRO A 45 -7.40 -26.63 -11.72
N ARG A 46 -6.72 -27.13 -10.68
CA ARG A 46 -5.58 -26.43 -10.08
C ARG A 46 -4.47 -26.31 -11.12
N LYS A 47 -4.10 -25.07 -11.47
CA LYS A 47 -2.92 -24.79 -12.32
C LYS A 47 -1.70 -25.53 -11.78
N THR A 48 -0.95 -26.14 -12.69
CA THR A 48 0.28 -26.86 -12.37
C THR A 48 1.34 -25.90 -11.83
N LEU A 49 2.36 -26.42 -11.13
CA LEU A 49 3.49 -25.60 -10.71
C LEU A 49 4.24 -24.98 -11.90
N GLN A 50 4.21 -25.63 -13.06
CA GLN A 50 4.82 -25.13 -14.30
C GLN A 50 4.06 -23.91 -14.83
N ASP A 51 2.73 -23.94 -14.83
CA ASP A 51 1.90 -22.77 -15.19
C ASP A 51 2.19 -21.57 -14.29
N ARG A 52 2.43 -21.83 -12.99
CA ARG A 52 2.75 -20.78 -12.00
C ARG A 52 4.16 -20.20 -12.16
N LYS A 53 5.05 -20.84 -12.94
CA LYS A 53 6.38 -20.30 -13.23
C LYS A 53 6.33 -19.15 -14.24
N ARG A 54 5.29 -19.07 -15.07
CA ARG A 54 5.16 -18.00 -16.07
C ARG A 54 4.96 -16.65 -15.36
N ILE A 55 5.80 -15.69 -15.69
CA ILE A 55 5.68 -14.31 -15.18
C ILE A 55 4.57 -13.62 -16.00
N PRO A 56 3.57 -13.00 -15.36
CA PRO A 56 2.52 -12.27 -16.06
C PRO A 56 3.08 -11.09 -16.87
N PHE A 57 2.45 -10.80 -18.01
CA PHE A 57 2.82 -9.68 -18.88
C PHE A 57 2.88 -8.33 -18.15
N SER A 58 1.94 -8.08 -17.23
CA SER A 58 1.88 -6.89 -16.39
C SER A 58 3.15 -6.60 -15.59
N ILE A 59 3.90 -7.63 -15.18
CA ILE A 59 5.16 -7.45 -14.44
C ILE A 59 6.24 -6.88 -15.38
N TYR A 60 6.33 -7.38 -16.61
CA TYR A 60 7.24 -6.82 -17.62
C TYR A 60 6.85 -5.39 -17.97
N LEU A 61 5.55 -5.15 -18.17
CA LEU A 61 5.04 -3.80 -18.44
C LEU A 61 5.38 -2.84 -17.31
N THR A 62 5.27 -3.28 -16.05
CA THR A 62 5.63 -2.47 -14.88
C THR A 62 7.10 -2.05 -14.92
N VAL A 63 8.02 -2.98 -15.19
CA VAL A 63 9.45 -2.69 -15.28
C VAL A 63 9.75 -1.72 -16.42
N ILE A 64 9.14 -1.94 -17.59
CA ILE A 64 9.29 -1.07 -18.76
C ILE A 64 8.79 0.35 -18.43
N VAL A 65 7.59 0.46 -17.86
CA VAL A 65 7.00 1.75 -17.51
C VAL A 65 7.84 2.49 -16.47
N CYS A 66 8.37 1.79 -15.46
CA CYS A 66 9.30 2.40 -14.50
C CYS A 66 10.57 2.92 -15.18
N PHE A 67 11.16 2.15 -16.09
CA PHE A 67 12.33 2.59 -16.85
C PHE A 67 12.01 3.84 -17.69
N LEU A 68 10.89 3.84 -18.41
CA LEU A 68 10.46 4.99 -19.22
C LEU A 68 10.21 6.24 -18.37
N LEU A 69 9.59 6.10 -17.19
CA LEU A 69 9.39 7.19 -16.25
C LEU A 69 10.72 7.74 -15.73
N GLN A 70 11.66 6.87 -15.34
CA GLN A 70 13.00 7.28 -14.87
C GLN A 70 13.79 8.01 -15.95
N PHE A 71 13.73 7.49 -17.17
CA PHE A 71 14.40 8.07 -18.32
C PHE A 71 13.82 9.44 -18.66
N ALA A 72 12.49 9.54 -18.79
CA ALA A 72 11.83 10.80 -19.12
C ALA A 72 11.96 11.86 -18.03
N ALA A 73 12.04 11.46 -16.77
CA ALA A 73 12.22 12.37 -15.63
C ALA A 73 13.68 12.60 -15.23
N GLY A 74 14.65 12.09 -16.00
CA GLY A 74 16.09 12.28 -15.79
C GLY A 74 16.60 11.91 -14.39
N VAL A 75 15.97 10.89 -13.78
CA VAL A 75 16.22 10.49 -12.39
C VAL A 75 17.66 10.01 -12.17
N TRP A 76 18.24 9.32 -13.15
CA TRP A 76 19.58 8.71 -13.01
C TRP A 76 20.68 9.70 -13.38
N ASN A 77 21.01 10.57 -12.43
CA ASN A 77 22.18 11.42 -12.49
C ASN A 77 22.98 11.32 -11.18
N ALA A 78 24.21 11.84 -11.16
CA ALA A 78 25.07 11.76 -9.98
C ALA A 78 24.49 12.51 -8.76
N SER A 79 23.72 13.57 -8.98
CA SER A 79 23.14 14.35 -7.89
C SER A 79 22.02 13.60 -7.18
N THR A 80 21.28 12.72 -7.86
CA THR A 80 20.20 11.91 -7.25
C THR A 80 20.70 11.07 -6.08
N LEU A 81 21.81 10.36 -6.26
CA LEU A 81 22.42 9.53 -5.21
C LEU A 81 23.00 10.39 -4.09
N SER A 82 23.60 11.54 -4.43
CA SER A 82 24.13 12.50 -3.45
C SER A 82 23.01 13.07 -2.58
N LEU A 83 21.89 13.47 -3.18
CA LEU A 83 20.70 13.98 -2.47
C LEU A 83 20.09 12.92 -1.57
N TRP A 84 19.97 11.67 -2.05
CA TRP A 84 19.50 10.56 -1.22
C TRP A 84 20.41 10.33 -0.01
N LYS A 85 21.73 10.28 -0.22
CA LYS A 85 22.71 10.12 0.86
C LYS A 85 22.59 11.27 1.86
N GLY A 86 22.49 12.51 1.38
CA GLY A 86 22.33 13.71 2.20
C GLY A 86 21.10 13.62 3.10
N SER A 87 19.92 13.34 2.54
CA SER A 87 18.68 13.20 3.31
C SER A 87 18.76 12.05 4.34
N MET A 88 19.38 10.92 3.99
CA MET A 88 19.59 9.82 4.95
C MET A 88 20.49 10.24 6.13
N CYS A 89 21.56 10.99 5.87
CA CYS A 89 22.41 11.54 6.92
C CYS A 89 21.64 12.52 7.80
N THR A 90 20.89 13.46 7.22
CA THR A 90 20.07 14.43 7.97
C THR A 90 19.03 13.74 8.85
N ALA A 91 18.36 12.70 8.34
CA ALA A 91 17.41 11.93 9.12
C ALA A 91 18.10 11.19 10.29
N TRP A 92 19.30 10.65 10.07
CA TRP A 92 20.07 9.98 11.11
C TRP A 92 20.57 10.95 12.20
N GLU A 93 21.11 12.10 11.82
CA GLU A 93 21.51 13.17 12.75
C GLU A 93 20.32 13.66 13.57
N THR A 94 19.17 13.87 12.90
CA THR A 94 17.91 14.22 13.56
C THR A 94 17.54 13.17 14.60
N PHE A 95 17.59 11.88 14.24
CA PHE A 95 17.28 10.79 15.17
C PHE A 95 18.21 10.80 16.38
N LEU A 96 19.53 10.90 16.18
CA LEU A 96 20.50 10.96 17.27
C LEU A 96 20.27 12.17 18.17
N HIS A 97 19.93 13.32 17.60
CA HIS A 97 19.58 14.52 18.36
C HIS A 97 18.35 14.28 19.25
N HIS A 98 17.30 13.65 18.72
CA HIS A 98 16.09 13.32 19.50
C HIS A 98 16.40 12.35 20.65
N VAL A 99 17.22 11.32 20.40
CA VAL A 99 17.64 10.37 21.43
C VAL A 99 18.49 11.04 22.51
N TYR A 100 19.42 11.91 22.11
CA TYR A 100 20.23 12.68 23.05
C TYR A 100 19.37 13.61 23.92
N TYR A 101 18.41 14.31 23.29
CA TYR A 101 17.50 15.23 23.97
C TYR A 101 16.60 14.51 25.00
N LEU A 102 16.15 13.29 24.69
CA LEU A 102 15.43 12.43 25.62
C LEU A 102 16.24 12.03 26.87
N GLY A 103 17.57 12.03 26.77
CA GLY A 103 18.47 11.75 27.89
C GLY A 103 18.65 12.94 28.84
N GLN A 104 18.21 14.15 28.45
CA GLN A 104 18.34 15.35 29.27
C GLN A 104 17.22 15.42 30.32
N PRO A 105 17.51 15.87 31.56
CA PRO A 105 16.51 15.97 32.62
C PRO A 105 15.45 17.03 32.27
N PRO A 106 14.13 16.76 32.45
CA PRO A 106 13.05 17.70 32.12
C PRO A 106 13.15 19.06 32.84
N SER A 107 13.86 19.11 33.97
CA SER A 107 14.04 20.33 34.77
C SER A 107 14.82 21.43 34.04
N SER A 108 15.47 21.15 32.92
CA SER A 108 16.15 22.17 32.10
C SER A 108 15.22 22.92 31.14
N THR A 109 13.94 22.55 31.03
CA THR A 109 13.00 23.18 30.08
C THR A 109 12.05 24.15 30.81
N THR A 110 12.46 25.41 30.97
CA THR A 110 11.70 26.40 31.75
C THR A 110 10.66 27.19 30.93
N THR A 111 10.70 27.15 29.60
CA THR A 111 9.76 27.92 28.76
C THR A 111 8.67 27.02 28.15
N PRO A 112 7.44 27.54 27.94
CA PRO A 112 6.36 26.80 27.30
C PRO A 112 6.69 26.31 25.88
N SER A 113 7.49 27.06 25.11
CA SER A 113 7.94 26.63 23.78
C SER A 113 8.81 25.38 23.85
N THR A 114 9.75 25.33 24.81
CA THR A 114 10.63 24.18 25.01
C THR A 114 9.86 22.96 25.53
N GLN A 115 8.78 23.14 26.29
CA GLN A 115 7.89 22.02 26.68
C GLN A 115 7.17 21.41 25.48
N ARG A 116 6.69 22.24 24.54
CA ARG A 116 6.07 21.76 23.29
C ARG A 116 7.06 20.99 22.43
N GLU A 117 8.27 21.53 22.26
CA GLU A 117 9.35 20.87 21.53
C GLU A 117 9.75 19.54 22.20
N TYR A 118 9.81 19.51 23.53
CA TYR A 118 10.07 18.28 24.29
C TYR A 118 8.95 17.24 24.07
N ALA A 119 7.69 17.64 24.18
CA ALA A 119 6.57 16.75 23.92
C ALA A 119 6.60 16.19 22.48
N GLN A 120 6.86 17.04 21.48
CA GLN A 120 7.01 16.61 20.09
C GLN A 120 8.19 15.65 19.91
N THR A 121 9.32 15.95 20.51
CA THR A 121 10.53 15.11 20.48
C THR A 121 10.28 13.74 21.09
N VAL A 122 9.59 13.70 22.25
CA VAL A 122 9.19 12.45 22.92
C VAL A 122 8.27 11.62 22.02
N VAL A 123 7.26 12.25 21.42
CA VAL A 123 6.33 11.54 20.51
C VAL A 123 7.07 11.00 19.28
N LEU A 124 7.90 11.80 18.64
CA LEU A 124 8.68 11.39 17.46
C LEU A 124 9.67 10.28 17.78
N ALA A 125 10.38 10.39 18.91
CA ALA A 125 11.32 9.38 19.34
C ALA A 125 10.61 8.07 19.72
N PHE A 126 9.51 8.13 20.48
CA PHE A 126 8.72 6.95 20.82
C PHE A 126 8.15 6.27 19.57
N LEU A 127 7.63 7.05 18.61
CA LEU A 127 7.16 6.54 17.32
C LEU A 127 8.30 5.85 16.56
N THR A 128 9.45 6.50 16.47
CA THR A 128 10.62 5.97 15.77
C THR A 128 11.15 4.70 16.42
N LEU A 129 11.25 4.67 17.75
CA LEU A 129 11.66 3.49 18.51
C LEU A 129 10.64 2.36 18.42
N SER A 130 9.34 2.67 18.39
CA SER A 130 8.29 1.68 18.18
C SER A 130 8.36 1.07 16.79
N VAL A 131 8.56 1.89 15.76
CA VAL A 131 8.82 1.46 14.38
C VAL A 131 10.09 0.61 14.34
N ALA A 132 11.18 1.05 14.95
CA ALA A 132 12.42 0.29 15.05
C ALA A 132 12.20 -1.07 15.72
N TYR A 133 11.45 -1.11 16.82
CA TYR A 133 11.18 -2.36 17.53
C TYR A 133 10.33 -3.33 16.71
N VAL A 134 9.17 -2.87 16.23
CA VAL A 134 8.19 -3.72 15.51
C VAL A 134 8.75 -4.23 14.19
N PHE A 135 9.56 -3.42 13.50
CA PHE A 135 10.01 -3.70 12.15
C PHE A 135 11.45 -4.18 12.04
N PHE A 136 12.26 -4.04 13.10
CA PHE A 136 13.66 -4.49 13.10
C PHE A 136 13.90 -5.51 14.19
N LEU A 137 13.72 -5.13 15.46
CA LEU A 137 14.09 -5.98 16.59
C LEU A 137 13.21 -7.23 16.70
N ALA A 138 11.89 -7.10 16.59
CA ALA A 138 10.98 -8.24 16.66
C ALA A 138 11.21 -9.26 15.53
N PRO A 139 11.31 -8.86 14.24
CA PRO A 139 11.64 -9.82 13.18
C PRO A 139 13.07 -10.38 13.30
N LEU A 140 14.05 -9.59 13.77
CA LEU A 140 15.41 -10.09 14.02
C LEU A 140 15.40 -11.22 15.07
N LYS A 141 14.75 -10.98 16.21
CA LYS A 141 14.56 -11.97 17.27
C LYS A 141 13.81 -13.21 16.78
N ALA A 142 12.86 -13.03 15.86
CA ALA A 142 12.13 -14.14 15.24
C ALA A 142 12.93 -14.91 14.16
N GLY A 143 14.21 -14.59 13.94
CA GLY A 143 15.02 -15.19 12.87
C GLY A 143 14.51 -14.88 11.47
N LEU A 144 13.77 -13.77 11.31
CA LEU A 144 13.25 -13.35 10.01
C LEU A 144 14.37 -12.78 9.12
N TRP A 145 15.47 -12.33 9.70
CA TRP A 145 16.63 -11.82 8.95
C TRP A 145 17.79 -12.81 8.89
N THR A 146 17.81 -13.83 9.75
CA THR A 146 18.92 -14.78 9.90
C THR A 146 18.52 -16.20 9.47
N GLY A 147 19.50 -17.03 9.08
CA GLY A 147 19.31 -18.46 8.76
C GLY A 147 19.15 -18.83 7.27
N GLN A 148 19.16 -20.14 6.98
CA GLN A 148 19.17 -20.67 5.60
C GLN A 148 17.94 -20.24 4.76
N ARG A 149 16.76 -20.12 5.38
CA ARG A 149 15.55 -19.63 4.69
C ARG A 149 15.64 -18.15 4.30
N ALA A 150 16.52 -17.37 4.92
CA ALA A 150 16.76 -15.98 4.53
C ALA A 150 17.42 -15.90 3.15
N LYS A 151 18.35 -16.83 2.84
CA LYS A 151 19.04 -16.88 1.54
C LYS A 151 18.07 -17.02 0.35
N ARG A 152 17.01 -17.83 0.49
CA ARG A 152 16.02 -18.05 -0.58
C ARG A 152 15.15 -16.84 -0.89
N HIS A 153 14.96 -15.95 0.08
CA HIS A 153 14.09 -14.77 -0.02
C HIS A 153 14.86 -13.48 0.28
N PHE A 154 16.15 -13.46 -0.09
CA PHE A 154 17.08 -12.40 0.26
C PHE A 154 16.57 -11.03 -0.19
N VAL A 155 16.26 -10.88 -1.49
CA VAL A 155 15.82 -9.60 -2.08
C VAL A 155 14.55 -9.07 -1.38
N HIS A 156 13.54 -9.93 -1.18
CA HIS A 156 12.31 -9.52 -0.50
C HIS A 156 12.56 -9.11 0.95
N ARG A 157 13.45 -9.82 1.66
CA ARG A 157 13.77 -9.55 3.06
C ARG A 157 14.57 -8.26 3.21
N TYR A 158 15.77 -8.23 2.65
CA TYR A 158 16.67 -7.08 2.80
C TYR A 158 16.11 -5.84 2.09
N GLY A 159 15.44 -6.00 0.95
CA GLY A 159 14.71 -4.88 0.32
C GLY A 159 13.57 -4.35 1.20
N GLY A 160 12.84 -5.23 1.89
CA GLY A 160 11.86 -4.83 2.90
C GLY A 160 12.51 -4.09 4.08
N LEU A 161 13.66 -4.56 4.58
CA LEU A 161 14.40 -3.89 5.64
C LEU A 161 14.86 -2.48 5.23
N THR A 162 15.45 -2.36 4.04
CA THR A 162 15.87 -1.08 3.47
C THR A 162 14.68 -0.14 3.28
N TYR A 163 13.55 -0.64 2.77
CA TYR A 163 12.31 0.11 2.68
C TYR A 163 11.90 0.69 4.03
N MET A 164 11.93 -0.10 5.10
CA MET A 164 11.52 0.35 6.44
C MET A 164 12.45 1.41 7.01
N LEU A 165 13.77 1.29 6.79
CA LEU A 165 14.75 2.31 7.23
C LEU A 165 14.49 3.63 6.51
N GLN A 166 14.33 3.58 5.20
CA GLN A 166 14.07 4.77 4.40
C GLN A 166 12.72 5.39 4.76
N TYR A 167 11.70 4.56 4.97
CA TYR A 167 10.37 5.03 5.38
C TYR A 167 10.39 5.75 6.73
N ALA A 168 11.11 5.22 7.71
CA ALA A 168 11.32 5.89 8.99
C ALA A 168 12.12 7.20 8.82
N ALA A 169 13.18 7.18 8.00
CA ALA A 169 13.98 8.36 7.71
C ALA A 169 13.17 9.48 7.04
N ALA A 170 12.27 9.13 6.11
CA ALA A 170 11.39 10.11 5.45
C ALA A 170 10.40 10.74 6.43
N TRP A 171 9.83 9.98 7.37
CA TRP A 171 8.96 10.55 8.40
C TRP A 171 9.72 11.45 9.38
N LEU A 172 10.95 11.10 9.74
CA LEU A 172 11.82 11.96 10.54
C LEU A 172 12.13 13.26 9.81
N GLU A 173 12.58 13.19 8.56
CA GLU A 173 12.85 14.38 7.73
C GLU A 173 11.59 15.23 7.55
N PHE A 174 10.44 14.61 7.28
CA PHE A 174 9.16 15.30 7.14
C PHE A 174 8.73 16.03 8.42
N GLY A 175 8.89 15.38 9.58
CA GLY A 175 8.46 15.91 10.87
C GLY A 175 9.40 16.94 11.49
N SER A 176 10.70 16.90 11.17
CA SER A 176 11.70 17.81 11.74
C SER A 176 12.10 18.94 10.79
N LYS A 177 12.46 18.60 9.55
CA LYS A 177 13.05 19.52 8.57
C LYS A 177 12.60 19.13 7.17
N TYR A 178 11.34 19.43 6.87
CA TYR A 178 10.74 19.13 5.58
C TYR A 178 11.60 19.66 4.44
N ASN A 179 11.99 18.76 3.53
CA ASN A 179 12.80 19.06 2.37
C ASN A 179 12.07 18.58 1.10
N PRO A 180 11.48 19.48 0.31
CA PRO A 180 10.78 19.12 -0.92
C PRO A 180 11.72 18.58 -2.01
N SER A 181 13.04 18.70 -1.83
CA SER A 181 14.05 18.13 -2.74
C SER A 181 14.59 16.78 -2.27
N SER A 182 14.06 16.21 -1.18
CA SER A 182 14.49 14.90 -0.68
C SER A 182 14.19 13.80 -1.69
N ASN A 183 15.19 12.94 -1.93
CA ASN A 183 15.03 11.75 -2.77
C ASN A 183 14.65 10.50 -1.99
N ILE A 184 14.49 10.57 -0.66
CA ILE A 184 14.14 9.38 0.13
C ILE A 184 12.80 8.79 -0.35
N THR A 185 11.81 9.64 -0.62
CA THR A 185 10.49 9.27 -1.14
C THR A 185 10.57 8.46 -2.44
N HIS A 186 11.52 8.79 -3.31
CA HIS A 186 11.79 8.05 -4.55
C HIS A 186 12.33 6.66 -4.27
N PHE A 187 13.38 6.54 -3.45
CA PHE A 187 13.98 5.26 -3.12
C PHE A 187 13.06 4.34 -2.32
N ILE A 188 12.21 4.89 -1.44
CA ILE A 188 11.13 4.15 -0.77
C ILE A 188 10.23 3.49 -1.81
N SER A 189 9.79 4.24 -2.82
CA SER A 189 8.88 3.72 -3.84
C SER A 189 9.52 2.64 -4.73
N ILE A 190 10.80 2.80 -5.10
CA ILE A 190 11.59 1.77 -5.81
C ILE A 190 11.63 0.50 -4.97
N ASN A 191 12.01 0.62 -3.69
CA ASN A 191 12.15 -0.54 -2.81
C ASN A 191 10.81 -1.24 -2.58
N GLY A 192 9.71 -0.50 -2.43
CA GLY A 192 8.38 -1.06 -2.36
C GLY A 192 8.04 -1.87 -3.62
N LEU A 193 8.37 -1.35 -4.80
CA LEU A 193 8.08 -2.00 -6.07
C LEU A 193 8.90 -3.29 -6.26
N VAL A 194 10.22 -3.20 -6.00
CA VAL A 194 11.13 -4.34 -6.02
C VAL A 194 10.68 -5.41 -5.02
N GLN A 195 10.27 -5.00 -3.81
CA GLN A 195 9.76 -5.90 -2.79
C GLN A 195 8.47 -6.60 -3.25
N GLY A 196 7.54 -5.87 -3.87
CA GLY A 196 6.27 -6.41 -4.40
C GLY A 196 6.50 -7.43 -5.52
N ILE A 197 7.34 -7.08 -6.51
CA ILE A 197 7.71 -7.99 -7.60
C ILE A 197 8.45 -9.23 -7.06
N SER A 198 9.41 -9.02 -6.16
CA SER A 198 10.15 -10.10 -5.53
C SER A 198 9.24 -11.04 -4.72
N ALA A 199 8.27 -10.49 -3.99
CA ALA A 199 7.26 -11.27 -3.26
C ALA A 199 6.42 -12.13 -4.21
N PHE A 200 5.93 -11.53 -5.31
CA PHE A 200 5.12 -12.23 -6.30
C PHE A 200 5.87 -13.39 -6.98
N VAL A 201 7.14 -13.19 -7.32
CA VAL A 201 7.99 -14.22 -7.94
C VAL A 201 8.40 -15.30 -6.94
N SER A 202 8.68 -14.91 -5.69
CA SER A 202 9.18 -15.81 -4.65
C SER A 202 8.09 -16.67 -4.02
N PHE A 203 6.91 -16.11 -3.76
CA PHE A 203 5.85 -16.76 -2.98
C PHE A 203 4.87 -17.55 -3.85
N LYS A 204 5.39 -18.47 -4.68
CA LYS A 204 4.59 -19.35 -5.56
C LYS A 204 3.65 -20.31 -4.83
N VAL A 205 3.86 -20.47 -3.52
CA VAL A 205 3.04 -21.28 -2.60
C VAL A 205 1.69 -20.62 -2.30
N LEU A 206 1.59 -19.29 -2.44
CA LEU A 206 0.34 -18.57 -2.17
C LEU A 206 -0.74 -18.97 -3.18
N PRO A 207 -2.00 -19.14 -2.73
CA PRO A 207 -3.10 -19.49 -3.62
C PRO A 207 -3.51 -18.29 -4.49
N GLU A 208 -3.99 -18.55 -5.70
CA GLU A 208 -4.54 -17.53 -6.62
C GLU A 208 -6.05 -17.35 -6.37
N LEU A 209 -6.41 -16.73 -5.24
CA LEU A 209 -7.79 -16.50 -4.85
C LEU A 209 -8.29 -15.13 -5.33
N GLU A 210 -9.61 -15.01 -5.56
CA GLU A 210 -10.26 -13.71 -5.80
C GLU A 210 -10.42 -12.89 -4.51
N ASP A 211 -10.49 -13.55 -3.36
CA ASP A 211 -10.37 -12.92 -2.05
C ASP A 211 -8.91 -12.53 -1.83
N ALA A 212 -8.66 -11.35 -1.26
CA ALA A 212 -7.34 -10.91 -0.87
C ALA A 212 -6.71 -11.84 0.21
N GLY A 213 -7.53 -12.46 1.06
CA GLY A 213 -7.07 -13.28 2.19
C GLY A 213 -6.49 -12.46 3.36
N TYR A 214 -6.32 -11.15 3.19
CA TYR A 214 -5.85 -10.24 4.24
C TYR A 214 -6.93 -9.99 5.31
N ILE A 215 -8.21 -9.97 4.91
CA ILE A 215 -9.34 -9.61 5.78
C ILE A 215 -9.98 -10.85 6.44
N SER A 216 -9.12 -11.65 7.05
CA SER A 216 -9.41 -12.98 7.59
C SER A 216 -8.36 -13.36 8.63
N ASP A 217 -8.75 -14.10 9.67
CA ASP A 217 -7.82 -14.64 10.68
C ASP A 217 -7.28 -16.04 10.33
N LYS A 218 -7.90 -16.74 9.36
CA LYS A 218 -7.51 -18.09 8.93
C LYS A 218 -6.90 -18.15 7.54
N ALA A 219 -7.32 -17.27 6.63
CA ALA A 219 -6.92 -17.31 5.24
C ALA A 219 -5.48 -16.80 5.06
N VAL A 220 -4.81 -17.39 4.09
CA VAL A 220 -3.49 -16.96 3.64
C VAL A 220 -3.67 -15.88 2.57
N LEU A 221 -2.74 -14.92 2.47
CA LEU A 221 -2.71 -13.92 1.41
C LEU A 221 -2.85 -14.56 0.03
N SER A 222 -3.68 -13.96 -0.81
CA SER A 222 -3.76 -14.34 -2.21
C SER A 222 -2.56 -13.83 -2.97
N ARG A 223 -2.03 -14.66 -3.87
CA ARG A 223 -1.02 -14.24 -4.85
C ARG A 223 -1.55 -13.15 -5.78
N ASN A 224 -2.86 -13.17 -6.08
CA ASN A 224 -3.52 -12.11 -6.85
C ASN A 224 -3.51 -10.78 -6.10
N PHE A 225 -3.65 -10.79 -4.77
CA PHE A 225 -3.53 -9.58 -3.97
C PHE A 225 -2.12 -9.00 -4.01
N VAL A 226 -1.08 -9.84 -3.88
CA VAL A 226 0.31 -9.38 -4.02
C VAL A 226 0.53 -8.75 -5.40
N HIS A 227 0.01 -9.38 -6.45
CA HIS A 227 0.11 -8.87 -7.81
C HIS A 227 -0.67 -7.56 -8.02
N GLU A 228 -1.88 -7.46 -7.48
CA GLU A 228 -2.66 -6.22 -7.47
C GLU A 228 -1.92 -5.11 -6.71
N ASN A 229 -1.26 -5.44 -5.60
CA ASN A 229 -0.49 -4.47 -4.83
C ASN A 229 0.66 -3.86 -5.63
N ILE A 230 1.26 -4.59 -6.58
CA ILE A 230 2.29 -4.06 -7.49
C ILE A 230 1.74 -2.90 -8.32
N PHE A 231 0.47 -2.94 -8.75
CA PHE A 231 -0.16 -1.81 -9.43
C PHE A 231 -0.24 -0.58 -8.51
N PHE A 232 -0.69 -0.76 -7.26
CA PHE A 232 -0.77 0.35 -6.32
C PHE A 232 0.62 0.89 -5.98
N THR A 233 1.64 0.03 -5.87
CA THR A 233 3.02 0.45 -5.69
C THR A 233 3.58 1.17 -6.91
N LEU A 234 3.16 0.80 -8.12
CA LEU A 234 3.48 1.54 -9.34
C LEU A 234 2.87 2.95 -9.34
N MET A 235 1.67 3.12 -8.78
CA MET A 235 1.08 4.46 -8.60
C MET A 235 1.85 5.29 -7.58
N VAL A 236 2.31 4.68 -6.48
CA VAL A 236 3.22 5.33 -5.51
C VAL A 236 4.55 5.69 -6.19
N TYR A 237 5.08 4.80 -7.03
CA TYR A 237 6.29 5.04 -7.80
C TYR A 237 6.16 6.25 -8.72
N PHE A 238 5.06 6.34 -9.48
CA PHE A 238 4.73 7.52 -10.26
C PHE A 238 4.64 8.78 -9.38
N GLY A 239 3.91 8.72 -8.27
CA GLY A 239 3.82 9.84 -7.32
C GLY A 239 5.17 10.35 -6.81
N SER A 240 6.15 9.46 -6.63
CA SER A 240 7.51 9.83 -6.20
C SER A 240 8.26 10.70 -7.22
N ILE A 241 7.94 10.56 -8.50
CA ILE A 241 8.48 11.36 -9.60
C ILE A 241 7.63 12.61 -9.76
N TYR A 242 6.32 12.41 -9.77
CA TYR A 242 5.33 13.43 -10.11
C TYR A 242 5.18 14.53 -9.06
N TYR A 243 5.33 14.19 -7.78
CA TYR A 243 5.27 15.15 -6.68
C TYR A 243 6.61 15.81 -6.38
N GLN A 244 7.67 15.45 -7.10
CA GLN A 244 8.99 16.07 -7.00
C GLN A 244 9.12 17.16 -8.08
N PRO A 245 9.23 18.44 -7.73
CA PRO A 245 9.22 19.52 -8.72
C PRO A 245 10.29 19.38 -9.82
N SER A 246 11.51 18.99 -9.44
CA SER A 246 12.62 18.81 -10.38
C SER A 246 12.39 17.68 -11.38
N TYR A 247 11.89 16.53 -10.93
CA TYR A 247 11.60 15.40 -11.80
C TYR A 247 10.36 15.62 -12.66
N ARG A 248 9.33 16.27 -12.11
CA ARG A 248 8.13 16.62 -12.88
C ARG A 248 8.47 17.61 -14.00
N ALA A 249 9.28 18.64 -13.74
CA ALA A 249 9.71 19.57 -14.78
C ALA A 249 10.46 18.86 -15.91
N GLN A 250 11.33 17.91 -15.58
CA GLN A 250 12.03 17.09 -16.57
C GLN A 250 11.07 16.17 -17.33
N LEU A 251 10.12 15.53 -16.64
CA LEU A 251 9.07 14.71 -17.25
C LEU A 251 8.28 15.53 -18.28
N GLN A 252 7.90 16.76 -17.95
CA GLN A 252 7.14 17.66 -18.82
C GLN A 252 7.97 18.24 -19.98
N SER A 253 9.31 18.22 -19.89
CA SER A 253 10.19 18.74 -20.95
C SER A 253 10.19 17.90 -22.23
N SER A 254 9.76 16.63 -22.16
CA SER A 254 9.74 15.70 -23.29
C SER A 254 8.32 15.30 -23.69
N THR A 255 8.09 15.05 -24.98
CA THR A 255 6.79 14.54 -25.45
C THR A 255 6.45 13.19 -24.83
N LEU A 256 7.44 12.30 -24.71
CA LEU A 256 7.26 11.00 -24.04
C LEU A 256 6.80 11.19 -22.58
N GLY A 257 7.46 12.07 -21.83
CA GLY A 257 7.13 12.28 -20.42
C GLY A 257 5.76 12.92 -20.23
N ARG A 258 5.36 13.88 -21.08
CA ARG A 258 3.98 14.43 -21.10
C ARG A 258 2.91 13.36 -21.38
N VAL A 259 3.19 12.43 -22.30
CA VAL A 259 2.29 11.29 -22.56
C VAL A 259 2.21 10.38 -21.34
N LEU A 260 3.34 10.06 -20.69
CA LEU A 260 3.36 9.24 -19.48
C LEU A 260 2.60 9.92 -18.33
N GLU A 261 2.82 11.21 -18.10
CA GLU A 261 2.08 12.01 -17.13
C GLU A 261 0.58 11.92 -17.40
N ALA A 262 0.12 12.17 -18.63
CA ALA A 262 -1.29 12.09 -18.98
C ALA A 262 -1.89 10.68 -18.74
N LEU A 263 -1.15 9.62 -19.07
CA LEU A 263 -1.59 8.24 -18.83
C LEU A 263 -1.77 7.95 -17.34
N PHE A 264 -0.87 8.43 -16.49
CA PHE A 264 -0.91 8.18 -15.05
C PHE A 264 -1.86 9.10 -14.29
N VAL A 265 -2.03 10.35 -14.74
CA VAL A 265 -2.94 11.34 -14.14
C VAL A 265 -4.38 11.03 -14.51
N PHE A 266 -4.68 10.76 -15.79
CA PHE A 266 -6.06 10.65 -16.28
C PHE A 266 -6.50 9.21 -16.50
N TRP A 267 -5.61 8.32 -16.91
CA TRP A 267 -5.96 6.97 -17.36
C TRP A 267 -5.45 5.78 -16.52
N PRO A 268 -5.04 5.92 -15.24
CA PRO A 268 -4.38 4.82 -14.53
C PRO A 268 -5.31 3.61 -14.35
N TYR A 269 -6.61 3.83 -14.17
CA TYR A 269 -7.57 2.76 -13.92
C TYR A 269 -8.22 2.16 -15.18
N VAL A 270 -8.07 2.82 -16.33
CA VAL A 270 -8.66 2.38 -17.60
C VAL A 270 -7.62 1.70 -18.48
N LEU A 271 -6.40 2.25 -18.56
CA LEU A 271 -5.35 1.76 -19.45
C LEU A 271 -4.30 0.92 -18.71
N ILE A 272 -3.95 1.26 -17.47
CA ILE A 272 -2.87 0.58 -16.73
C ILE A 272 -3.44 -0.54 -15.83
N ARG A 273 -4.53 -0.28 -15.09
CA ARG A 273 -5.09 -1.23 -14.11
C ARG A 273 -5.55 -2.55 -14.72
N ILE A 274 -5.96 -2.55 -16.00
CA ILE A 274 -6.52 -3.72 -16.68
C ILE A 274 -5.54 -4.89 -16.79
N TRP A 275 -4.24 -4.62 -16.70
CA TRP A 275 -3.18 -5.64 -16.77
C TRP A 275 -3.03 -6.41 -15.46
N PHE A 276 -3.60 -5.94 -14.36
CA PHE A 276 -3.45 -6.52 -13.03
C PHE A 276 -4.74 -7.21 -12.56
N PRO A 277 -4.66 -8.28 -11.76
CA PRO A 277 -5.84 -8.93 -11.19
C PRO A 277 -6.59 -7.98 -10.26
N ILE A 278 -7.90 -8.17 -10.07
CA ILE A 278 -8.73 -7.39 -9.15
C ILE A 278 -9.21 -8.32 -8.04
N THR A 279 -8.74 -8.09 -6.80
CA THR A 279 -9.31 -8.76 -5.63
C THR A 279 -10.55 -8.01 -5.17
N ARG A 280 -11.64 -8.75 -4.91
CA ARG A 280 -12.95 -8.14 -4.63
C ARG A 280 -13.26 -8.24 -3.15
N PHE A 281 -13.51 -7.10 -2.52
CA PHE A 281 -13.95 -7.08 -1.11
C PHE A 281 -15.30 -7.78 -0.87
N ARG A 282 -16.14 -7.95 -1.90
CA ARG A 282 -17.38 -8.75 -1.78
C ARG A 282 -17.08 -10.21 -1.44
N ASN A 283 -15.94 -10.72 -1.89
CA ASN A 283 -15.56 -12.12 -1.67
C ASN A 283 -14.83 -12.33 -0.34
N ALA A 284 -14.50 -11.24 0.37
CA ALA A 284 -13.72 -11.26 1.61
C ALA A 284 -14.40 -12.11 2.70
N GLY A 285 -13.77 -13.21 3.08
CA GLY A 285 -14.23 -14.12 4.13
C GLY A 285 -15.39 -15.05 3.73
N THR A 286 -15.98 -14.87 2.54
CA THR A 286 -17.05 -15.75 2.02
C THR A 286 -16.51 -17.08 1.52
N THR A 287 -15.27 -17.07 1.03
CA THR A 287 -14.59 -18.27 0.53
C THR A 287 -13.83 -18.92 1.71
N HIS A 288 -14.19 -20.15 2.08
CA HIS A 288 -13.49 -21.00 3.06
C HIS A 288 -13.68 -20.77 4.56
N ASN A 289 -14.80 -20.19 5.04
CA ASN A 289 -14.98 -19.93 6.49
C ASN A 289 -13.76 -19.23 7.10
N GLY A 290 -13.23 -18.23 6.37
CA GLY A 290 -11.97 -17.57 6.68
C GLY A 290 -12.01 -16.77 7.99
N ARG A 291 -13.16 -16.67 8.65
CA ARG A 291 -13.34 -15.91 9.90
C ARG A 291 -13.77 -16.85 11.02
N THR A 292 -13.16 -16.72 12.19
CA THR A 292 -13.74 -17.31 13.42
C THR A 292 -14.98 -16.51 13.84
N LYS A 293 -15.95 -17.18 14.51
CA LYS A 293 -17.15 -16.51 15.06
C LYS A 293 -16.78 -15.32 15.97
N LEU A 294 -15.75 -15.50 16.79
CA LEU A 294 -15.22 -14.47 17.70
C LEU A 294 -14.75 -13.20 16.98
N ASN A 295 -14.24 -13.34 15.75
CA ASN A 295 -13.59 -12.24 15.03
C ASN A 295 -14.42 -11.73 13.85
N GLN A 296 -15.60 -12.31 13.61
CA GLN A 296 -16.41 -12.02 12.44
C GLN A 296 -16.76 -10.53 12.34
N THR A 297 -17.35 -9.95 13.39
CA THR A 297 -17.75 -8.55 13.44
C THR A 297 -16.57 -7.60 13.21
N PHE A 298 -15.41 -7.88 13.84
CA PHE A 298 -14.21 -7.07 13.66
C PHE A 298 -13.79 -7.01 12.18
N TYR A 299 -13.69 -8.16 11.50
CA TYR A 299 -13.29 -8.19 10.10
C TYR A 299 -14.37 -7.66 9.15
N GLU A 300 -15.65 -7.77 9.49
CA GLU A 300 -16.74 -7.16 8.71
C GLU A 300 -16.66 -5.63 8.73
N ILE A 301 -16.57 -5.03 9.92
CA ILE A 301 -16.37 -3.59 10.09
C ILE A 301 -15.11 -3.14 9.34
N SER A 302 -14.01 -3.87 9.55
CA SER A 302 -12.74 -3.59 8.87
C SER A 302 -12.87 -3.64 7.34
N THR A 303 -13.62 -4.60 6.81
CA THR A 303 -13.88 -4.71 5.36
C THR A 303 -14.62 -3.49 4.84
N VAL A 304 -15.64 -3.02 5.57
CA VAL A 304 -16.43 -1.84 5.18
C VAL A 304 -15.56 -0.58 5.19
N LEU A 305 -14.78 -0.37 6.26
CA LEU A 305 -13.86 0.76 6.36
C LEU A 305 -12.85 0.79 5.21
N ILE A 306 -12.23 -0.36 4.91
CA ILE A 306 -11.29 -0.47 3.79
C ILE A 306 -11.99 -0.19 2.45
N LYS A 307 -13.21 -0.70 2.22
CA LYS A 307 -13.96 -0.40 0.98
C LYS A 307 -14.17 1.09 0.78
N ILE A 308 -14.61 1.79 1.83
CA ILE A 308 -14.84 3.26 1.80
C ILE A 308 -13.52 3.96 1.52
N PHE A 309 -12.45 3.57 2.22
CA PHE A 309 -11.12 4.11 2.01
C PHE A 309 -10.63 3.92 0.58
N PHE A 310 -10.80 2.74 -0.01
CA PHE A 310 -10.35 2.45 -1.36
C PHE A 310 -11.01 3.37 -2.40
N LEU A 311 -12.30 3.68 -2.23
CA LEU A 311 -12.98 4.65 -3.09
C LEU A 311 -12.43 6.06 -2.87
N TRP A 312 -12.29 6.48 -1.61
CA TRP A 312 -11.71 7.77 -1.27
C TRP A 312 -10.29 7.94 -1.82
N ALA A 313 -9.39 7.01 -1.51
CA ALA A 313 -8.01 7.03 -1.97
C ALA A 313 -7.90 7.01 -3.49
N LYS A 314 -8.75 6.22 -4.18
CA LYS A 314 -8.76 6.19 -5.64
C LYS A 314 -9.10 7.56 -6.26
N TYR A 315 -10.14 8.23 -5.75
CA TYR A 315 -10.67 9.44 -6.37
C TYR A 315 -10.04 10.71 -5.82
N PHE A 316 -9.97 10.87 -4.50
CA PHE A 316 -9.45 12.10 -3.91
C PHE A 316 -7.93 12.09 -3.87
N LEU A 317 -7.30 11.03 -3.36
CA LEU A 317 -5.83 10.97 -3.35
C LEU A 317 -5.25 10.68 -4.75
N GLY A 318 -5.95 9.89 -5.55
CA GLY A 318 -5.49 9.44 -6.86
C GLY A 318 -5.83 10.35 -8.03
N PHE A 319 -7.02 10.96 -8.08
CA PHE A 319 -7.40 11.85 -9.19
C PHE A 319 -7.34 13.32 -8.76
N TYR A 320 -8.04 13.71 -7.71
CA TYR A 320 -8.14 15.11 -7.29
C TYR A 320 -6.77 15.74 -6.98
N ILE A 321 -5.95 15.11 -6.12
CA ILE A 321 -4.59 15.61 -5.84
C ILE A 321 -3.74 15.65 -7.12
N ASN A 322 -3.84 14.63 -7.98
CA ASN A 322 -3.09 14.62 -9.23
C ASN A 322 -3.52 15.72 -10.20
N PHE A 323 -4.81 16.11 -10.20
CA PHE A 323 -5.32 17.24 -10.98
C PHE A 323 -4.84 18.58 -10.40
N LEU A 324 -4.82 18.73 -9.07
CA LEU A 324 -4.25 19.92 -8.43
C LEU A 324 -2.77 20.10 -8.78
N VAL A 325 -2.01 19.00 -8.70
CA VAL A 325 -0.61 19.01 -9.13
C VAL A 325 -0.53 19.32 -10.62
N TYR A 326 -1.31 18.66 -11.47
CA TYR A 326 -1.28 18.84 -12.93
C TYR A 326 -1.44 20.31 -13.32
N LEU A 327 -2.39 21.00 -12.69
CA LEU A 327 -2.70 22.41 -12.92
C LEU A 327 -1.84 23.39 -12.11
N ASP A 328 -0.88 22.88 -11.34
CA ASP A 328 0.02 23.65 -10.46
C ASP A 328 -0.73 24.59 -9.49
N LEU A 329 -1.81 24.09 -8.89
CA LEU A 329 -2.69 24.89 -8.02
C LEU A 329 -2.31 24.84 -6.54
N LEU A 330 -1.25 24.13 -6.17
CA LEU A 330 -0.88 23.91 -4.77
C LEU A 330 0.08 24.98 -4.26
N SER A 331 -0.27 25.62 -3.15
CA SER A 331 0.66 26.47 -2.40
C SER A 331 1.80 25.65 -1.76
N PRO A 332 2.92 26.28 -1.34
CA PRO A 332 4.02 25.56 -0.68
C PRO A 332 3.61 24.75 0.56
N GLN A 333 2.68 25.28 1.35
CA GLN A 333 2.15 24.59 2.54
C GLN A 333 1.26 23.40 2.15
N GLN A 334 0.45 23.56 1.10
CA GLN A 334 -0.37 22.47 0.56
C GLN A 334 0.51 21.37 -0.05
N TRP A 335 1.63 21.72 -0.68
CA TRP A 335 2.65 20.77 -1.16
C TRP A 335 3.23 19.92 -0.03
N GLN A 336 3.59 20.54 1.10
CA GLN A 336 4.04 19.80 2.28
C GLN A 336 2.95 18.84 2.78
N PHE A 337 1.70 19.27 2.82
CA PHE A 337 0.58 18.40 3.18
C PHE A 337 0.43 17.21 2.21
N VAL A 338 0.51 17.45 0.90
CA VAL A 338 0.45 16.41 -0.14
C VAL A 338 1.61 15.41 -0.01
N HIS A 339 2.82 15.87 0.31
CA HIS A 339 3.96 14.98 0.58
C HIS A 339 3.73 14.11 1.80
N GLY A 340 3.13 14.65 2.87
CA GLY A 340 2.73 13.87 4.05
C GLY A 340 1.70 12.79 3.71
N LEU A 341 0.68 13.13 2.91
CA LEU A 341 -0.31 12.17 2.39
C LEU A 341 0.35 11.10 1.52
N TYR A 342 1.28 11.48 0.67
CA TYR A 342 2.05 10.56 -0.17
C TYR A 342 2.83 9.56 0.69
N LEU A 343 3.51 10.02 1.76
CA LEU A 343 4.20 9.14 2.70
C LEU A 343 3.24 8.14 3.35
N LEU A 344 2.09 8.59 3.84
CA LEU A 344 1.06 7.69 4.41
C LEU A 344 0.60 6.64 3.39
N ASN A 345 0.41 7.03 2.14
CA ASN A 345 0.00 6.13 1.06
C ASN A 345 1.10 5.10 0.72
N ALA A 346 2.36 5.55 0.63
CA ALA A 346 3.50 4.66 0.41
C ALA A 346 3.57 3.57 1.50
N GLY A 347 3.39 3.98 2.76
CA GLY A 347 3.26 3.09 3.90
C GLY A 347 2.10 2.11 3.76
N THR A 348 0.89 2.60 3.49
CA THR A 348 -0.33 1.78 3.39
C THR A 348 -0.18 0.67 2.35
N VAL A 349 0.33 1.01 1.17
CA VAL A 349 0.46 0.05 0.06
C VAL A 349 1.58 -0.98 0.33
N SER A 350 2.76 -0.54 0.78
CA SER A 350 3.91 -1.45 0.89
C SER A 350 3.92 -2.21 2.21
N LEU A 351 3.50 -1.58 3.31
CA LEU A 351 3.50 -2.19 4.63
C LEU A 351 2.44 -3.30 4.75
N ALA A 352 1.33 -3.24 4.03
CA ALA A 352 0.31 -4.28 4.03
C ALA A 352 0.89 -5.68 3.72
N VAL A 353 1.76 -5.78 2.72
CA VAL A 353 2.42 -7.04 2.32
C VAL A 353 3.41 -7.50 3.39
N PHE A 354 4.13 -6.56 4.01
CA PHE A 354 5.05 -6.84 5.10
C PHE A 354 4.33 -7.35 6.36
N LEU A 355 3.29 -6.64 6.80
CA LEU A 355 2.43 -7.01 7.92
C LEU A 355 1.81 -8.39 7.72
N HIS A 356 1.36 -8.69 6.50
CA HIS A 356 0.90 -10.04 6.20
C HIS A 356 2.01 -11.09 6.40
N THR A 357 3.24 -10.79 5.97
CA THR A 357 4.37 -11.72 6.14
C THR A 357 4.66 -11.98 7.61
N MET A 358 4.59 -10.95 8.45
CA MET A 358 4.71 -11.06 9.92
C MET A 358 3.61 -11.95 10.51
N ARG A 359 2.36 -11.79 10.05
CA ARG A 359 1.23 -12.65 10.41
C ARG A 359 1.46 -14.10 10.00
N PHE A 360 1.84 -14.34 8.74
CA PHE A 360 2.09 -15.69 8.22
C PHE A 360 3.21 -16.41 8.98
N LYS A 361 4.23 -15.67 9.41
CA LYS A 361 5.32 -16.19 10.25
C LYS A 361 4.95 -16.31 11.73
N LYS A 362 3.71 -15.98 12.10
CA LYS A 362 3.20 -15.97 13.47
C LYS A 362 4.00 -15.06 14.40
N VAL A 363 4.64 -14.02 13.86
CA VAL A 363 5.35 -13.02 14.66
C VAL A 363 4.36 -12.03 15.26
N LEU A 364 3.32 -11.67 14.50
CA LEU A 364 2.22 -10.82 14.96
C LEU A 364 0.88 -11.56 14.89
N PRO A 365 0.00 -11.39 15.89
CA PRO A 365 -1.37 -11.90 15.82
C PRO A 365 -2.14 -11.28 14.64
N PRO A 366 -3.12 -12.00 14.04
CA PRO A 366 -3.92 -11.49 12.93
C PRO A 366 -4.65 -10.18 13.23
N LYS A 367 -5.25 -10.04 14.42
CA LYS A 367 -5.93 -8.81 14.85
C LYS A 367 -4.98 -7.63 14.90
N VAL A 368 -3.82 -7.78 15.55
CA VAL A 368 -2.81 -6.72 15.66
C VAL A 368 -2.34 -6.28 14.27
N THR A 369 -2.07 -7.25 13.40
CA THR A 369 -1.68 -6.99 12.00
C THR A 369 -2.74 -6.16 11.27
N MET A 370 -4.01 -6.54 11.40
CA MET A 370 -5.12 -5.84 10.79
C MET A 370 -5.33 -4.44 11.40
N SER A 371 -5.22 -4.31 12.72
CA SER A 371 -5.33 -3.03 13.42
C SER A 371 -4.25 -2.04 13.01
N ILE A 372 -2.99 -2.48 12.86
CA ILE A 372 -1.91 -1.61 12.36
C ILE A 372 -2.23 -1.14 10.93
N TYR A 373 -2.75 -2.02 10.08
CA TYR A 373 -3.15 -1.65 8.72
C TYR A 373 -4.32 -0.66 8.70
N LEU A 374 -5.34 -0.88 9.52
CA LEU A 374 -6.46 0.06 9.67
C LEU A 374 -6.03 1.40 10.25
N LEU A 375 -5.05 1.42 11.15
CA LEU A 375 -4.49 2.65 11.68
C LEU A 375 -3.88 3.51 10.57
N GLN A 376 -3.14 2.92 9.63
CA GLN A 376 -2.57 3.67 8.49
C GLN A 376 -3.66 4.26 7.59
N ILE A 377 -4.70 3.47 7.32
CA ILE A 377 -5.88 3.93 6.59
C ILE A 377 -6.57 5.08 7.33
N TYR A 378 -6.73 4.94 8.65
CA TYR A 378 -7.38 5.95 9.48
C TYR A 378 -6.57 7.25 9.55
N LEU A 379 -5.25 7.18 9.68
CA LEU A 379 -4.38 8.38 9.64
C LEU A 379 -4.56 9.16 8.33
N THR A 380 -4.79 8.45 7.23
CA THR A 380 -5.07 9.09 5.94
C THR A 380 -6.47 9.75 5.91
N PHE A 381 -7.46 9.18 6.61
CA PHE A 381 -8.78 9.81 6.79
C PHE A 381 -8.72 11.04 7.71
N VAL A 382 -7.90 11.03 8.76
CA VAL A 382 -7.70 12.17 9.66
C VAL A 382 -7.13 13.38 8.92
N ALA A 383 -6.44 13.16 7.80
CA ALA A 383 -5.98 14.23 6.94
C ALA A 383 -7.11 14.91 6.14
N ILE A 384 -8.32 14.33 6.03
CA ILE A 384 -9.44 14.94 5.27
C ILE A 384 -9.88 16.28 5.85
N PRO A 385 -10.19 16.40 7.15
CA PRO A 385 -10.47 17.72 7.75
C PRO A 385 -9.34 18.74 7.51
N MET A 386 -8.09 18.29 7.51
CA MET A 386 -6.93 19.16 7.25
C MET A 386 -6.86 19.62 5.78
N ALA A 387 -7.38 18.82 4.85
CA ALA A 387 -7.48 19.15 3.43
C ALA A 387 -8.70 20.04 3.10
N TYR A 388 -9.59 20.33 4.06
CA TYR A 388 -10.81 21.09 3.82
C TYR A 388 -10.57 22.45 3.12
N PRO A 389 -9.57 23.26 3.50
CA PRO A 389 -9.28 24.50 2.79
C PRO A 389 -8.99 24.28 1.29
N ILE A 390 -8.24 23.23 0.95
CA ILE A 390 -7.92 22.86 -0.43
C ILE A 390 -9.20 22.50 -1.21
N PHE A 391 -10.11 21.75 -0.58
CA PHE A 391 -11.39 21.37 -1.20
C PHE A 391 -12.29 22.56 -1.50
N VAL A 392 -12.35 23.54 -0.59
CA VAL A 392 -13.16 24.76 -0.75
C VAL A 392 -12.55 25.68 -1.80
N GLU A 393 -11.22 25.80 -1.84
CA GLU A 393 -10.50 26.61 -2.82
C GLU A 393 -10.69 26.09 -4.26
N HIS A 394 -10.87 24.78 -4.43
CA HIS A 394 -10.99 24.13 -5.73
C HIS A 394 -12.25 23.26 -5.88
N LEU A 395 -13.42 23.81 -5.53
CA LEU A 395 -14.73 23.15 -5.64
C LEU A 395 -15.02 22.52 -7.03
N PRO A 396 -14.69 23.14 -8.18
CA PRO A 396 -14.93 22.52 -9.49
C PRO A 396 -14.20 21.17 -9.66
N LEU A 397 -12.96 21.06 -9.16
CA LEU A 397 -12.20 19.80 -9.21
C LEU A 397 -12.79 18.74 -8.26
N CYS A 398 -13.35 19.16 -7.12
CA CYS A 398 -14.12 18.27 -6.24
C CYS A 398 -15.33 17.70 -6.98
N GLY A 399 -16.10 18.54 -7.67
CA GLY A 399 -17.23 18.13 -8.50
C GLY A 399 -16.84 17.15 -9.60
N LEU A 400 -15.74 17.43 -10.32
CA LEU A 400 -15.21 16.56 -11.36
C LEU A 400 -14.79 15.18 -10.82
N THR A 401 -14.18 15.18 -9.64
CA THR A 401 -13.75 13.95 -8.94
C THR A 401 -14.94 13.14 -8.45
N LEU A 402 -15.98 13.79 -7.90
CA LEU A 402 -17.24 13.15 -7.50
C LEU A 402 -17.96 12.56 -8.72
N ALA A 403 -17.99 13.26 -9.86
CA ALA A 403 -18.53 12.72 -11.10
C ALA A 403 -17.79 11.45 -11.55
N GLY A 404 -16.45 11.42 -11.41
CA GLY A 404 -15.65 10.23 -11.68
C GLY A 404 -15.98 9.06 -10.76
N LEU A 405 -16.18 9.33 -9.46
CA LEU A 405 -16.61 8.33 -8.49
C LEU A 405 -17.97 7.73 -8.89
N LEU A 406 -18.95 8.57 -9.23
CA LEU A 406 -20.28 8.15 -9.68
C LEU A 406 -20.21 7.34 -10.98
N CYS A 407 -19.41 7.79 -11.96
CA CYS A 407 -19.16 7.06 -13.20
C CYS A 407 -18.63 5.64 -12.93
N ASN A 408 -17.71 5.49 -11.96
CA ASN A 408 -17.20 4.18 -11.58
C ASN A 408 -18.21 3.31 -10.81
N MET A 409 -19.16 3.91 -10.09
CA MET A 409 -20.25 3.18 -9.45
C MET A 409 -21.21 2.54 -10.47
N THR A 410 -21.29 3.05 -11.71
CA THR A 410 -22.02 2.39 -12.81
C THR A 410 -21.42 1.04 -13.21
N ARG A 411 -20.16 0.78 -12.83
CA ARG A 411 -19.35 -0.38 -13.24
C ARG A 411 -19.10 -0.48 -14.74
N SER A 412 -19.49 0.53 -15.53
CA SER A 412 -19.18 0.60 -16.96
C SER A 412 -17.80 1.19 -17.19
N ARG A 413 -16.90 0.39 -17.77
CA ARG A 413 -15.55 0.86 -18.14
C ARG A 413 -15.61 1.94 -19.21
N ALA A 414 -16.56 1.85 -20.15
CA ALA A 414 -16.73 2.85 -21.19
C ALA A 414 -17.13 4.21 -20.61
N VAL A 415 -18.08 4.23 -19.65
CA VAL A 415 -18.49 5.47 -18.97
C VAL A 415 -17.32 6.10 -18.21
N HIS A 416 -16.54 5.29 -17.49
CA HIS A 416 -15.37 5.81 -16.78
C HIS A 416 -14.26 6.28 -17.74
N ALA A 417 -14.07 5.62 -18.88
CA ALA A 417 -13.14 6.05 -19.93
C ALA A 417 -13.57 7.38 -20.57
N MET A 418 -14.87 7.57 -20.83
CA MET A 418 -15.40 8.85 -21.31
C MET A 418 -15.15 9.97 -20.30
N TRP A 419 -15.35 9.71 -19.01
CA TRP A 419 -15.00 10.66 -17.95
C TRP A 419 -13.50 10.99 -17.96
N CYS A 420 -12.61 9.99 -18.01
CA CYS A 420 -11.16 10.23 -18.10
C CYS A 420 -10.79 11.11 -19.30
N GLY A 421 -11.37 10.84 -20.48
CA GLY A 421 -11.12 11.62 -21.69
C GLY A 421 -11.66 13.04 -21.62
N ALA A 422 -12.89 13.22 -21.13
CA ALA A 422 -13.49 14.54 -20.94
C ALA A 422 -12.68 15.36 -19.92
N THR A 423 -12.29 14.78 -18.79
CA THR A 423 -11.46 15.44 -17.78
C THR A 423 -10.10 15.85 -18.35
N MET A 424 -9.43 14.97 -19.09
CA MET A 424 -8.16 15.30 -19.75
C MET A 424 -8.31 16.48 -20.71
N LEU A 425 -9.32 16.47 -21.59
CA LEU A 425 -9.57 17.57 -22.54
C LEU A 425 -9.85 18.90 -21.82
N LEU A 426 -10.68 18.88 -20.77
CA LEU A 426 -11.02 20.06 -19.98
C LEU A 426 -9.79 20.65 -19.29
N LEU A 427 -8.97 19.81 -18.64
CA LEU A 427 -7.81 20.29 -17.90
C LEU A 427 -6.66 20.73 -18.83
N CYS A 428 -6.44 20.04 -19.95
CA CYS A 428 -5.46 20.47 -20.95
C CYS A 428 -5.85 21.81 -21.59
N ARG A 429 -7.15 22.05 -21.84
CA ARG A 429 -7.61 23.34 -22.37
C ARG A 429 -7.35 24.47 -21.39
N ARG A 430 -7.61 24.24 -20.09
CA ARG A 430 -7.36 25.21 -19.03
C ARG A 430 -5.87 25.57 -18.93
N ASP A 431 -5.00 24.56 -18.91
CA ASP A 431 -3.55 24.75 -18.85
C ASP A 431 -3.05 25.60 -20.04
N TYR A 432 -3.61 25.34 -21.24
CA TYR A 432 -3.34 26.16 -22.42
C TYR A 432 -3.85 27.62 -22.27
N SER A 433 -5.04 27.84 -21.70
CA SER A 433 -5.55 29.19 -21.44
C SER A 433 -4.70 29.96 -20.41
N GLN A 434 -4.20 29.28 -19.37
CA GLN A 434 -3.27 29.86 -18.40
C GLN A 434 -1.96 30.28 -19.07
N TYR A 435 -1.44 29.44 -19.97
CA TYR A 435 -0.25 29.76 -20.75
C TYR A 435 -0.44 31.01 -21.63
N LEU A 436 -1.66 31.24 -22.13
CA LEU A 436 -2.01 32.43 -22.92
C LEU A 436 -2.35 33.66 -22.07
N GLY A 437 -2.29 33.59 -20.74
CA GLY A 437 -2.65 34.68 -19.84
C GLY A 437 -4.14 35.08 -19.89
N GLN A 438 -5.00 34.18 -20.36
CA GLN A 438 -6.44 34.46 -20.45
C GLN A 438 -7.12 34.25 -19.08
N PRO A 439 -8.13 35.07 -18.73
CA PRO A 439 -8.91 34.86 -17.51
C PRO A 439 -9.57 33.48 -17.54
N ILE A 440 -9.47 32.78 -16.42
CA ILE A 440 -9.95 31.41 -16.28
C ILE A 440 -11.41 31.45 -15.83
N GLU A 441 -12.33 31.15 -16.73
CA GLU A 441 -13.73 30.87 -16.37
C GLU A 441 -13.91 29.35 -16.17
N TRP A 442 -14.48 28.96 -15.04
CA TRP A 442 -14.69 27.56 -14.63
C TRP A 442 -16.05 27.02 -15.07
#